data_AF-A0A9D2ACL2-F1
#
_entry.id   AF-A0A9D2ACL2-F1
#
_cell.length_a   1.000
_cell.length_b   1.000
_cell.length_c   1.000
_cell.angle_alpha   90.00
_cell.angle_beta   90.00
_cell.angle_gamma   90.00
#
_symmetry.space_group_name_H-M   'P 1'
#
loop_
_entity.id
_entity.type
_entity.pdbx_description
1 polymer ?
#
loop_
_entity_poly.entity_id
_entity_poly.type
_entity_poly.pdbx_seq_one_letter_code
_entity_poly.pdbx_strand_id
1 'polypeptide(L)'
;MKITKIWFENNRLYGLADDGRILWQSLLYYRRLLMASDKERSEYEINALGIRWEKLDEDVSFESFEYDDPEPSGISKVLLSHPELNLSAVARRMGIQQSLLAAYANGTKKPSQERCEEILQTIRSIGRELAAV
;
A
#
# COMPACT_ATOMS: atom_id res chain seq x y z
N MET A 1 -19.54 -8.37 6.53
CA MET A 1 -19.19 -8.91 5.19
C MET A 1 -18.10 -9.96 5.34
N LYS A 2 -18.09 -11.00 4.50
CA LYS A 2 -16.97 -11.96 4.40
C LYS A 2 -16.51 -12.07 2.96
N ILE A 3 -15.21 -12.23 2.75
CA ILE A 3 -14.67 -12.58 1.43
C ILE A 3 -14.59 -14.10 1.32
N THR A 4 -15.26 -14.65 0.31
CA THR A 4 -15.39 -16.10 0.09
C THR A 4 -14.37 -16.66 -0.91
N LYS A 5 -13.88 -15.80 -1.81
CA LYS A 5 -12.88 -16.13 -2.82
C LYS A 5 -12.05 -14.89 -3.14
N ILE A 6 -10.77 -15.08 -3.41
CA ILE A 6 -9.89 -14.03 -3.92
C ILE A 6 -9.18 -14.46 -5.20
N TRP A 7 -8.71 -13.47 -5.95
CA TRP A 7 -7.80 -13.66 -7.07
C TRP A 7 -6.99 -12.39 -7.32
N PHE A 8 -5.92 -12.51 -8.09
CA PHE A 8 -5.02 -11.40 -8.42
C PHE A 8 -5.05 -11.14 -9.92
N GLU A 9 -5.18 -9.88 -10.31
CA GLU A 9 -5.16 -9.47 -11.72
C GLU A 9 -4.80 -7.99 -11.82
N ASN A 10 -3.99 -7.60 -12.82
CA ASN A 10 -3.66 -6.20 -13.11
C ASN A 10 -3.20 -5.39 -11.88
N ASN A 11 -2.30 -5.96 -11.06
CA ASN A 11 -1.81 -5.38 -9.80
C ASN A 11 -2.91 -5.09 -8.77
N ARG A 12 -4.00 -5.86 -8.78
CA ARG A 12 -5.09 -5.77 -7.81
C ARG A 12 -5.33 -7.11 -7.15
N LEU A 13 -5.74 -7.05 -5.90
CA LEU A 13 -6.35 -8.15 -5.15
C LEU A 13 -7.86 -7.98 -5.24
N TYR A 14 -8.55 -8.95 -5.82
CA TYR A 14 -10.00 -9.01 -5.88
C TYR A 14 -10.56 -9.94 -4.81
N GLY A 15 -11.76 -9.64 -4.34
CA GLY A 15 -12.50 -10.45 -3.38
C GLY A 15 -13.98 -10.56 -3.77
N LEU A 16 -14.51 -11.79 -3.77
CA LEU A 16 -15.94 -12.05 -3.88
C LEU A 16 -16.56 -12.05 -2.48
N ALA A 17 -17.39 -11.05 -2.20
CA ALA A 17 -18.13 -10.95 -0.96
C ALA A 17 -19.25 -12.01 -0.87
N ASP A 18 -19.67 -12.35 0.35
CA ASP A 18 -20.76 -13.27 0.64
C ASP A 18 -22.14 -12.81 0.13
N ASP A 19 -22.28 -11.52 -0.17
CA ASP A 19 -23.46 -10.92 -0.83
C ASP A 19 -23.36 -10.87 -2.37
N GLY A 20 -22.30 -11.43 -2.96
CA GLY A 20 -22.08 -11.50 -4.40
C GLY A 20 -21.38 -10.28 -5.02
N ARG A 21 -21.09 -9.22 -4.25
CA ARG A 21 -20.29 -8.09 -4.76
C ARG A 21 -18.85 -8.53 -5.04
N ILE A 22 -18.27 -7.98 -6.10
CA ILE A 22 -16.84 -8.06 -6.37
C ILE A 22 -16.20 -6.77 -5.89
N LEU A 23 -15.34 -6.88 -4.89
CA LEU A 23 -14.53 -5.78 -4.36
C LEU A 23 -13.08 -5.98 -4.77
N TRP A 24 -12.29 -4.92 -4.69
CA TRP A 24 -10.88 -4.99 -5.02
C TRP A 24 -10.06 -3.94 -4.29
N GLN A 25 -8.76 -4.20 -4.17
CA GLN A 25 -7.77 -3.27 -3.68
C GLN A 25 -6.49 -3.34 -4.52
N SER A 26 -5.77 -2.23 -4.56
CA SER A 26 -4.47 -2.13 -5.21
C SER A 26 -3.41 -2.88 -4.42
N LEU A 27 -2.59 -3.68 -5.10
CA LEU A 27 -1.43 -4.33 -4.48
C LEU A 27 -0.35 -3.34 -4.05
N LEU A 28 -0.43 -2.07 -4.46
CA LEU A 28 0.45 -1.01 -3.97
C LEU A 28 0.40 -0.86 -2.44
N TYR A 29 -0.74 -1.16 -1.80
CA TYR A 29 -0.86 -1.16 -0.34
C TYR A 29 -0.17 -2.37 0.33
N TYR A 30 0.04 -3.45 -0.42
CA TYR A 30 0.54 -4.74 0.07
C TYR A 30 1.81 -5.12 -0.67
N ARG A 31 2.92 -4.46 -0.32
CA ARG A 31 4.18 -4.58 -1.06
C ARG A 31 4.67 -6.03 -1.16
N ARG A 32 4.48 -6.85 -0.12
CA ARG A 32 4.95 -8.24 -0.16
C ARG A 32 4.12 -9.06 -1.14
N LEU A 33 2.80 -8.83 -1.20
CA LEU A 33 1.94 -9.43 -2.22
C LEU A 33 2.24 -8.92 -3.63
N LEU A 34 2.55 -7.63 -3.80
CA LEU A 34 2.93 -7.07 -5.09
C LEU A 34 4.17 -7.75 -5.67
N MET A 35 5.15 -8.06 -4.81
CA MET A 35 6.41 -8.71 -5.20
C MET A 35 6.35 -10.25 -5.23
N ALA A 36 5.33 -10.84 -4.63
CA ALA A 36 5.18 -12.30 -4.54
C ALA A 36 4.88 -12.95 -5.89
N SER A 37 5.39 -14.16 -6.08
CA SER A 37 5.04 -15.05 -7.18
C SER A 37 3.59 -15.54 -7.07
N ASP A 38 3.02 -16.05 -8.17
CA ASP A 38 1.68 -16.63 -8.16
C ASP A 38 1.55 -17.81 -7.19
N LYS A 39 2.64 -18.59 -7.04
CA LYS A 39 2.70 -19.68 -6.07
C LYS A 39 2.58 -19.14 -4.64
N GLU A 40 3.39 -18.16 -4.27
CA GLU A 40 3.33 -17.56 -2.92
C GLU A 40 1.98 -16.90 -2.65
N ARG A 41 1.41 -16.22 -3.66
CA ARG A 41 0.06 -15.63 -3.56
C ARG A 41 -1.05 -16.66 -3.38
N SER A 42 -0.86 -17.89 -3.86
CA SER A 42 -1.84 -18.98 -3.69
C SER A 42 -1.79 -19.63 -2.30
N GLU A 43 -0.74 -19.39 -1.51
CA GLU A 43 -0.53 -19.99 -0.19
C GLU A 43 -1.12 -19.09 0.93
N TYR A 44 -2.44 -18.89 0.89
CA TYR A 44 -3.17 -18.08 1.88
C TYR A 44 -4.18 -18.90 2.69
N GLU A 45 -4.53 -18.38 3.86
CA GLU A 45 -5.63 -18.86 4.67
C GLU A 45 -6.64 -17.75 4.91
N ILE A 46 -7.94 -18.06 4.80
CA ILE A 46 -9.03 -17.16 5.16
C ILE A 46 -9.54 -17.58 6.54
N ASN A 47 -9.60 -16.62 7.47
CA ASN A 47 -10.13 -16.82 8.81
C ASN A 47 -11.19 -15.77 9.16
N ALA A 48 -11.61 -15.71 10.42
CA ALA A 48 -12.64 -14.78 10.87
C ALA A 48 -12.24 -13.30 10.80
N LEU A 49 -10.93 -13.01 10.77
CA LEU A 49 -10.37 -11.65 10.81
C LEU A 49 -9.96 -11.13 9.42
N GLY A 50 -9.71 -12.03 8.45
CA GLY A 50 -9.26 -11.64 7.12
C GLY A 50 -8.59 -12.77 6.36
N ILE A 51 -7.60 -12.38 5.56
CA ILE A 51 -6.79 -13.26 4.72
C ILE A 51 -5.33 -13.14 5.18
N ARG A 52 -4.67 -14.26 5.44
CA ARG A 52 -3.29 -14.31 5.93
C ARG A 52 -2.40 -15.09 4.95
N TRP A 53 -1.26 -14.50 4.59
CA TRP A 53 -0.15 -15.17 3.91
C TRP A 53 1.00 -15.36 4.89
N GLU A 54 1.03 -16.49 5.59
CA GLU A 54 1.99 -16.70 6.69
C GLU A 54 3.45 -16.64 6.22
N LYS A 55 3.76 -17.24 5.05
CA LYS A 55 5.13 -17.22 4.52
C LYS A 55 5.60 -15.85 4.06
N LEU A 56 4.66 -15.00 3.62
CA LEU A 56 4.97 -13.63 3.23
C LEU A 56 4.95 -12.71 4.45
N ASP A 57 4.38 -13.14 5.57
CA ASP A 57 4.07 -12.30 6.72
C ASP A 57 3.32 -11.03 6.27
N GLU A 58 2.21 -11.25 5.57
CA GLU A 58 1.27 -10.23 5.11
C GLU A 58 -0.15 -10.66 5.45
N ASP A 59 -0.99 -9.70 5.82
CA ASP A 59 -2.41 -9.89 6.09
C ASP A 59 -3.25 -8.82 5.41
N VAL A 60 -4.47 -9.20 5.05
CA VAL A 60 -5.48 -8.32 4.44
C VAL A 60 -6.79 -8.50 5.20
N SER A 61 -7.28 -7.44 5.84
CA SER A 61 -8.57 -7.47 6.52
C SER A 61 -9.72 -7.45 5.52
N PHE A 62 -10.87 -8.04 5.87
CA PHE A 62 -12.06 -7.91 5.01
C PHE A 62 -12.56 -6.46 4.92
N GLU A 63 -12.43 -5.71 6.02
CA GLU A 63 -12.84 -4.30 6.10
C GLU A 63 -12.11 -3.42 5.06
N SER A 64 -10.84 -3.71 4.79
CA SER A 64 -10.05 -2.93 3.84
C SER A 64 -10.61 -2.94 2.41
N PHE A 65 -11.39 -3.96 2.02
CA PHE A 65 -12.07 -4.00 0.72
C PHE A 65 -13.23 -2.99 0.61
N GLU A 66 -13.71 -2.45 1.73
CA GLU A 66 -14.81 -1.48 1.78
C GLU A 66 -14.30 -0.03 1.94
N TYR A 67 -12.99 0.19 1.94
CA TYR A 67 -12.43 1.54 1.98
C TYR A 67 -12.74 2.30 0.68
N ASP A 68 -13.04 3.60 0.82
CA ASP A 68 -13.42 4.47 -0.30
C ASP A 68 -12.31 4.64 -1.35
N ASP A 69 -11.05 4.41 -0.96
CA ASP A 69 -9.86 4.63 -1.77
C ASP A 69 -9.13 3.28 -2.08
N PRO A 70 -9.74 2.35 -2.85
CA PRO A 70 -9.16 1.03 -3.13
C PRO A 70 -7.89 1.10 -3.99
N GLU A 71 -7.65 2.22 -4.65
CA GLU A 71 -6.41 2.54 -5.36
C GLU A 71 -5.79 3.80 -4.74
N PRO A 72 -4.49 3.77 -4.38
CA PRO A 72 -3.85 4.94 -3.84
C PRO A 72 -3.80 6.05 -4.87
N SER A 73 -3.96 7.29 -4.42
CA SER A 73 -3.91 8.49 -5.26
C SER A 73 -2.96 9.54 -4.67
N GLY A 74 -2.62 10.56 -5.47
CA GLY A 74 -1.76 11.67 -5.05
C GLY A 74 -0.43 11.20 -4.45
N ILE A 75 -0.09 11.69 -3.25
CA ILE A 75 1.18 11.39 -2.60
C ILE A 75 1.28 9.92 -2.16
N SER A 76 0.17 9.30 -1.75
CA SER A 76 0.14 7.89 -1.37
C SER A 76 0.62 7.03 -2.54
N LYS A 77 0.07 7.28 -3.74
CA LYS A 77 0.48 6.58 -4.96
C LYS A 77 1.97 6.75 -5.25
N VAL A 78 2.49 7.98 -5.16
CA VAL A 78 3.93 8.24 -5.39
C VAL A 78 4.80 7.47 -4.40
N LEU A 79 4.48 7.54 -3.10
CA LEU A 79 5.26 6.87 -2.06
C LEU A 79 5.22 5.34 -2.19
N LEU A 80 4.09 4.77 -2.58
CA LEU A 80 3.92 3.33 -2.72
C LEU A 80 4.48 2.76 -4.03
N SER A 81 4.47 3.55 -5.12
CA SER A 81 4.94 3.11 -6.45
C SER A 81 6.47 3.07 -6.59
N HIS A 82 7.21 3.64 -5.64
CA HIS A 82 8.67 3.70 -5.67
C HIS A 82 9.26 2.91 -4.49
N PRO A 83 9.40 1.58 -4.61
CA PRO A 83 9.92 0.74 -3.54
C PRO A 83 11.37 1.07 -3.15
N GLU A 84 12.12 1.71 -4.03
CA GLU A 84 13.48 2.19 -3.81
C GLU A 84 13.54 3.34 -2.78
N LEU A 85 12.40 4.01 -2.52
CA LEU A 85 12.31 5.04 -1.50
C LEU A 85 12.21 4.43 -0.11
N ASN A 86 13.21 4.70 0.72
CA ASN A 86 13.14 4.43 2.15
C ASN A 86 12.33 5.54 2.85
N LEU A 87 11.05 5.28 3.13
CA LEU A 87 10.15 6.25 3.76
C LEU A 87 10.66 6.74 5.13
N SER A 88 11.26 5.86 5.93
CA SER A 88 11.85 6.25 7.22
C SER A 88 12.99 7.25 7.06
N ALA A 89 13.82 7.10 6.02
CA ALA A 89 14.89 8.04 5.71
C ALA A 89 14.34 9.38 5.17
N VAL A 90 13.33 9.34 4.31
CA VAL A 90 12.64 10.54 3.80
C VAL A 90 12.01 11.32 4.96
N ALA A 91 11.27 10.66 5.85
CA ALA A 91 10.64 11.30 7.00
C ALA A 91 11.67 11.96 7.92
N ARG A 92 12.80 11.28 8.18
CA ARG A 92 13.90 11.83 8.98
C ARG A 92 14.49 13.09 8.34
N ARG A 93 14.69 13.07 7.03
CA ARG A 93 15.22 14.23 6.28
C ARG A 93 14.27 15.43 6.31
N MET A 94 12.96 15.17 6.29
CA MET A 94 11.93 16.19 6.45
C MET A 94 11.78 16.70 7.89
N GLY A 95 12.36 16.02 8.88
CA GLY A 95 12.15 16.33 10.29
C GLY A 95 10.74 15.97 10.81
N ILE A 96 10.05 15.01 10.18
CA ILE A 96 8.71 14.55 10.60
C ILE A 96 8.75 13.13 11.18
N GLN A 97 7.71 12.77 11.92
CA GLN A 97 7.57 11.41 12.46
C GLN A 97 7.45 10.38 11.32
N GLN A 98 8.19 9.27 11.42
CA GLN A 98 8.16 8.19 10.41
C GLN A 98 6.75 7.59 10.28
N SER A 99 6.07 7.40 11.42
CA SER A 99 4.68 6.94 11.47
C SER A 99 3.71 7.88 10.75
N LEU A 100 3.98 9.19 10.73
CA LEU A 100 3.16 10.16 10.02
C LEU A 100 3.30 10.00 8.50
N LEU A 101 4.53 9.86 7.99
CA LEU A 101 4.75 9.62 6.56
C LEU A 101 4.22 8.24 6.13
N ALA A 102 4.33 7.22 6.98
CA ALA A 102 3.71 5.92 6.76
C ALA A 102 2.18 6.03 6.69
N ALA A 103 1.57 6.83 7.57
CA ALA A 103 0.13 7.10 7.56
C ALA A 103 -0.34 7.87 6.30
N TYR A 104 0.54 8.69 5.71
CA TYR A 104 0.26 9.30 4.40
C TYR A 104 0.41 8.30 3.26
N ALA A 105 1.40 7.41 3.32
CA ALA A 105 1.61 6.39 2.31
C ALA A 105 0.45 5.39 2.27
N ASN A 106 -0.04 4.92 3.42
CA ASN A 106 -1.16 3.98 3.49
C ASN A 106 -2.56 4.62 3.37
N GLY A 107 -2.64 5.94 3.18
CA GLY A 107 -3.90 6.65 2.99
C GLY A 107 -4.73 6.90 4.25
N THR A 108 -4.32 6.43 5.44
CA THR A 108 -5.04 6.64 6.70
C THR A 108 -5.08 8.10 7.14
N LYS A 109 -4.11 8.91 6.71
CA LYS A 109 -4.12 10.37 6.88
C LYS A 109 -3.96 11.06 5.54
N LYS A 110 -4.69 12.15 5.35
CA LYS A 110 -4.60 13.00 4.15
C LYS A 110 -3.74 14.23 4.46
N PRO A 111 -2.55 14.38 3.85
CA PRO A 111 -1.72 15.57 4.04
C PRO A 111 -2.37 16.82 3.41
N SER A 112 -2.02 17.99 3.93
CA SER A 112 -2.37 19.26 3.28
C SER A 112 -1.64 19.42 1.95
N GLN A 113 -2.09 20.34 1.10
CA GLN A 113 -1.42 20.64 -0.16
C GLN A 113 0.05 21.04 0.05
N GLU A 114 0.31 21.96 1.00
CA GLU A 114 1.66 22.38 1.37
C GLU A 114 2.52 21.18 1.80
N ARG A 115 1.98 20.28 2.63
CA ARG A 115 2.69 19.07 3.06
C ARG A 115 3.00 18.13 1.89
N CYS A 116 2.09 17.97 0.93
CA CYS A 116 2.36 17.20 -0.29
C CYS A 116 3.52 17.79 -1.08
N GLU A 117 3.55 19.12 -1.25
CA GLU A 117 4.61 19.81 -1.98
C GLU A 117 5.97 19.64 -1.29
N GLU A 118 6.04 19.77 0.03
CA GLU A 118 7.25 19.50 0.82
C GLU A 118 7.79 18.08 0.65
N ILE A 119 6.91 17.06 0.69
CA ILE A 119 7.29 15.66 0.48
C ILE A 119 7.90 15.50 -0.92
N LEU A 120 7.22 16.02 -1.94
CA LEU A 120 7.69 15.92 -3.33
C LEU A 120 9.02 16.65 -3.54
N GLN A 121 9.20 17.85 -2.97
CA GLN A 121 10.47 18.58 -3.08
C GLN A 121 11.61 17.84 -2.39
N THR A 122 11.34 17.20 -1.25
CA THR A 122 12.34 16.39 -0.55
C THR A 122 12.78 15.20 -1.40
N ILE A 123 11.84 14.46 -1.98
CA ILE A 123 12.13 13.33 -2.88
C ILE A 123 12.93 13.80 -4.11
N ARG A 124 12.53 14.92 -4.73
CA ARG A 124 13.25 15.49 -5.87
C ARG A 124 14.66 15.95 -5.52
N SER A 125 14.88 16.51 -4.33
CA SER A 125 16.23 16.88 -3.86
C SER A 125 17.11 15.65 -3.72
N ILE A 126 16.60 14.59 -3.07
CA ILE A 126 17.31 13.31 -2.95
C ILE A 126 17.68 12.79 -4.35
N GLY A 127 16.74 12.79 -5.29
CA GLY A 127 16.99 12.35 -6.66
C GLY A 127 18.07 13.16 -7.38
N ARG A 128 18.06 14.49 -7.25
CA ARG A 128 19.11 15.36 -7.83
C ARG A 128 20.48 15.10 -7.22
N GLU A 129 20.55 14.88 -5.91
CA GLU A 129 21.80 14.57 -5.21
C GLU A 129 22.37 13.23 -5.65
N LEU A 130 21.53 12.19 -5.76
CA LEU A 130 21.94 10.88 -6.23
C LEU A 130 22.41 10.90 -7.69
N ALA A 131 21.78 11.70 -8.54
CA ALA A 131 22.17 11.85 -9.95
C ALA A 131 23.48 12.64 -10.14
N ALA A 132 23.95 13.36 -9.12
CA ALA A 132 25.16 14.15 -9.16
C ALA A 132 26.40 13.41 -8.62
N VAL A 133 26.26 12.16 -8.18
CA VAL A 133 27.35 11.25 -7.76
C VAL A 133 27.83 10.45 -8.96
#